data_AF-A0A3B9BEL2-F1
#
_entry.id   AF-A0A3B9BEL2-F1
#
_cell.length_a   1.000
_cell.length_b   1.000
_cell.length_c   1.000
_cell.angle_alpha   90.00
_cell.angle_beta   90.00
_cell.angle_gamma   90.00
#
_symmetry.space_group_name_H-M   'P 1'
#
loop_
_entity.id
_entity.type
_entity.pdbx_description
1 polymer ?
#
loop_
_entity_poly.entity_id
_entity_poly.type
_entity_poly.pdbx_seq_one_letter_code
_entity_poly.pdbx_strand_id
1 'polypeptide(L)'
;FTGGPAIATRKLNLIGSDEKFTIQNDVPAISRNKFGAPYAVPDDPNHTHYYIWRWFAQLSAGQNECIHHAIAGEEGNDILLTEVDDEDFMRMCSYDRTEDRFIVLVARRKANRDPEDMTISIPATIQKGKRYNRNNQFVGKGFAEGEKVRVRWTTEDVEAKTGYRQNMKSGETDLIEVKDGKLTFRLLAANRLSSIVFESLR
;
A
#
# COMPACT_ATOMS: atom_id res chain seq x y z
N PHE A 1 14.92 11.63 7.46
CA PHE A 1 14.13 12.22 6.36
C PHE A 1 12.86 12.87 6.92
N THR A 2 12.88 14.17 7.15
CA THR A 2 11.67 14.99 7.36
C THR A 2 10.85 14.97 6.07
N GLY A 3 9.55 14.68 6.17
CA GLY A 3 8.65 14.54 5.03
C GLY A 3 8.83 15.67 4.00
N GLY A 4 8.99 15.28 2.73
CA GLY A 4 9.22 16.21 1.64
C GLY A 4 8.04 17.19 1.39
N PRO A 5 8.25 18.18 0.51
CA PRO A 5 7.41 19.37 0.30
C PRO A 5 5.95 19.12 -0.18
N ALA A 6 5.52 17.87 -0.29
CA ALA A 6 4.18 17.48 -0.71
C ALA A 6 3.34 16.83 0.41
N ILE A 7 3.84 16.79 1.65
CA ILE A 7 3.15 16.13 2.76
C ILE A 7 2.57 17.19 3.70
N ALA A 8 1.24 17.35 3.68
CA ALA A 8 0.56 18.13 4.69
C ALA A 8 0.69 17.42 6.05
N THR A 9 1.55 17.93 6.93
CA THR A 9 1.83 17.33 8.26
C THR A 9 0.97 17.93 9.37
N ARG A 10 0.30 19.04 9.09
CA ARG A 10 -0.56 19.78 10.03
C ARG A 10 -1.63 20.56 9.28
N LYS A 11 -2.78 20.79 9.92
CA LYS A 11 -3.73 21.81 9.48
C LYS A 11 -3.35 23.15 10.12
N LEU A 12 -3.21 24.20 9.30
CA LEU A 12 -2.89 25.55 9.75
C LEU A 12 -4.13 26.42 9.71
N ASN A 13 -4.37 27.21 10.76
CA ASN A 13 -5.35 28.29 10.70
C ASN A 13 -4.67 29.53 10.14
N LEU A 14 -5.12 29.97 8.97
CA LEU A 14 -4.69 31.21 8.34
C LEU A 14 -5.76 32.27 8.59
N ILE A 15 -5.38 33.39 9.18
CA ILE A 15 -6.27 34.52 9.44
C ILE A 15 -5.67 35.77 8.84
N GLY A 16 -6.44 36.48 8.02
CA GLY A 16 -6.04 37.72 7.35
C GLY A 16 -6.23 37.62 5.84
N SER A 17 -5.88 38.70 5.13
CA SER A 17 -5.85 38.74 3.66
C SER A 17 -4.62 38.02 3.11
N ASP A 18 -4.62 37.66 1.83
CA ASP A 18 -3.55 36.93 1.16
C ASP A 18 -2.15 37.54 1.37
N GLU A 19 -2.06 38.87 1.47
CA GLU A 19 -0.81 39.61 1.68
C GLU A 19 -0.40 39.77 3.14
N LYS A 20 -1.32 39.49 4.09
CA LYS A 20 -1.16 39.81 5.52
C LYS A 20 -1.60 38.69 6.45
N PHE A 21 -1.76 37.48 5.92
CA PHE A 21 -2.24 36.38 6.75
C PHE A 21 -1.21 36.06 7.85
N THR A 22 -1.74 35.64 8.98
CA THR A 22 -0.96 35.14 10.11
C THR A 22 -1.37 33.69 10.38
N ILE A 23 -0.41 32.89 10.80
CA ILE A 23 -0.65 31.51 11.24
C ILE A 23 -0.95 31.56 12.73
N GLN A 24 -2.16 31.16 13.14
CA GLN A 24 -2.57 31.18 14.54
C GLN A 24 -2.91 29.77 15.05
N ASN A 25 -2.00 29.16 15.80
CA ASN A 25 -2.16 27.79 16.30
C ASN A 25 -2.73 27.71 17.73
N ASP A 26 -2.66 28.78 18.54
CA ASP A 26 -2.95 28.74 19.98
C ASP A 26 -3.86 29.91 20.45
N VAL A 27 -4.99 30.13 19.76
CA VAL A 27 -5.96 31.18 20.14
C VAL A 27 -7.06 30.59 21.03
N PRO A 28 -7.39 31.21 22.19
CA PRO A 28 -8.44 30.71 23.08
C PRO A 28 -9.81 30.51 22.40
N ALA A 29 -10.14 31.36 21.41
CA ALA A 29 -11.37 31.26 20.62
C ALA A 29 -11.44 30.01 19.71
N ILE A 30 -10.30 29.37 19.44
CA ILE A 30 -10.16 28.18 18.60
C ILE A 30 -9.69 26.97 19.44
N SER A 31 -9.54 27.13 20.76
CA SER A 31 -8.99 26.14 21.71
C SER A 31 -9.67 24.76 21.74
N ARG A 32 -10.88 24.63 21.15
CA ARG A 32 -11.60 23.34 21.01
C ARG A 32 -11.52 22.73 19.61
N ASN A 33 -10.93 23.42 18.64
CA ASN A 33 -10.79 22.93 17.27
C ASN A 33 -9.49 22.14 17.14
N LYS A 34 -9.56 20.94 16.59
CA LYS A 34 -8.42 20.04 16.30
C LYS A 34 -7.52 20.56 15.15
N PHE A 35 -7.44 21.87 14.96
CA PHE A 35 -6.58 22.52 13.97
C PHE A 35 -5.28 22.96 14.66
N GLY A 36 -4.13 22.54 14.12
CA GLY A 36 -2.80 22.67 14.76
C GLY A 36 -2.23 21.35 15.27
N ALA A 37 -3.06 20.32 15.49
CA ALA A 37 -2.58 18.99 15.82
C ALA A 37 -1.80 18.40 14.63
N PRO A 38 -0.63 17.75 14.86
CA PRO A 38 -0.03 16.91 13.83
C PRO A 38 -1.07 15.88 13.36
N TYR A 39 -1.10 15.55 12.07
CA TYR A 39 -1.97 14.47 11.58
C TYR A 39 -1.70 13.13 12.29
N ALA A 40 -0.52 12.99 12.92
CA ALA A 40 -0.19 11.92 13.84
C ALA A 40 -0.81 12.20 15.22
N VAL A 41 -1.99 11.66 15.49
CA VAL A 41 -2.54 11.61 16.85
C VAL A 41 -1.92 10.38 17.55
N PRO A 42 -1.27 10.52 18.72
CA PRO A 42 -0.61 9.40 19.41
C PRO A 42 -1.55 8.23 19.76
N ASP A 43 -2.84 8.52 19.98
CA ASP A 43 -3.90 7.55 20.27
C ASP A 43 -4.69 7.11 19.01
N ASP A 44 -4.33 7.61 17.82
CA ASP A 44 -4.87 7.18 16.53
C ASP A 44 -3.72 6.53 15.74
N PRO A 45 -3.45 5.24 15.96
CA PRO A 45 -2.21 4.60 15.55
C PRO A 45 -2.11 4.53 14.03
N ASN A 46 -1.59 5.58 13.39
CA ASN A 46 -1.31 5.71 11.96
C ASN A 46 -2.21 4.81 11.12
N HIS A 47 -3.47 5.25 10.95
CA HIS A 47 -4.52 4.52 10.25
C HIS A 47 -3.91 3.75 9.08
N THR A 48 -3.92 2.42 9.09
CA THR A 48 -3.33 1.60 8.01
C THR A 48 -3.86 2.03 6.63
N HIS A 49 -5.07 2.60 6.61
CA HIS A 49 -5.68 3.35 5.52
C HIS A 49 -4.79 4.46 4.90
N TYR A 50 -3.98 5.18 5.68
CA TYR A 50 -3.03 6.19 5.20
C TYR A 50 -1.95 5.57 4.32
N TYR A 51 -1.38 4.42 4.71
CA TYR A 51 -0.37 3.74 3.89
C TYR A 51 -0.98 3.15 2.63
N ILE A 52 -2.22 2.65 2.75
CA ILE A 52 -3.00 2.22 1.60
C ILE A 52 -3.25 3.39 0.63
N TRP A 53 -3.71 4.53 1.15
CA TRP A 53 -3.99 5.73 0.35
C TRP A 53 -2.73 6.35 -0.25
N ARG A 54 -1.62 6.41 0.49
CA ARG A 54 -0.36 6.98 0.01
C ARG A 54 0.18 6.19 -1.17
N TRP A 55 0.17 4.87 -1.08
CA TRP A 55 0.63 4.02 -2.17
C TRP A 55 -0.30 4.14 -3.38
N PHE A 56 -1.62 4.22 -3.16
CA PHE A 56 -2.58 4.52 -4.22
C PHE A 56 -2.23 5.84 -4.93
N ALA A 57 -2.02 6.91 -4.17
CA ALA A 57 -1.65 8.22 -4.71
C ALA A 57 -0.31 8.20 -5.44
N GLN A 58 0.69 7.47 -4.93
CA GLN A 58 2.01 7.36 -5.55
C GLN A 58 1.99 6.60 -6.88
N LEU A 59 1.26 5.49 -6.96
CA LEU A 59 1.12 4.75 -8.21
C LEU A 59 0.27 5.53 -9.23
N SER A 60 -0.80 6.20 -8.78
CA SER A 60 -1.66 6.98 -9.69
C SER A 60 -1.06 8.31 -10.14
N ALA A 61 -0.11 8.88 -9.39
CA ALA A 61 0.57 10.14 -9.73
C ALA A 61 1.97 9.91 -10.34
N GLY A 62 2.41 8.65 -10.45
CA GLY A 62 3.68 8.30 -11.10
C GLY A 62 3.65 8.51 -12.61
N GLN A 63 4.81 8.42 -13.25
CA GLN A 63 4.91 8.44 -14.71
C GLN A 63 4.40 7.15 -15.36
N ASN A 64 4.29 6.07 -14.58
CA ASN A 64 3.93 4.74 -15.06
C ASN A 64 2.42 4.57 -15.13
N GLU A 65 1.96 3.81 -16.12
CA GLU A 65 0.55 3.49 -16.28
C GLU A 65 0.16 2.33 -15.35
N CYS A 66 -0.31 2.69 -14.16
CA CYS A 66 -0.75 1.74 -13.14
C CYS A 66 -2.26 1.51 -13.21
N ILE A 67 -2.65 0.24 -13.22
CA ILE A 67 -4.05 -0.22 -13.26
C ILE A 67 -4.36 -0.93 -11.93
N HIS A 68 -5.51 -0.66 -11.33
CA HIS A 68 -5.95 -1.43 -10.17
C HIS A 68 -6.29 -2.87 -10.56
N HIS A 69 -5.73 -3.81 -9.81
CA HIS A 69 -5.76 -5.23 -10.17
C HIS A 69 -6.87 -5.98 -9.43
N ALA A 70 -6.59 -6.32 -8.17
CA ALA A 70 -7.41 -7.21 -7.35
C ALA A 70 -7.92 -6.52 -6.07
N ILE A 71 -9.01 -7.03 -5.51
CA ILE A 71 -9.67 -6.52 -4.31
C ILE A 71 -9.83 -7.66 -3.30
N ALA A 72 -9.45 -7.42 -2.05
CA ALA A 72 -9.65 -8.36 -0.96
C ALA A 72 -11.12 -8.81 -0.84
N GLY A 73 -11.35 -10.12 -0.84
CA GLY A 73 -12.65 -10.78 -0.76
C GLY A 73 -13.47 -10.80 -2.06
N GLU A 74 -12.93 -10.34 -3.20
CA GLU A 74 -13.62 -10.40 -4.49
C GLU A 74 -13.37 -11.74 -5.19
N GLU A 75 -14.39 -12.60 -5.27
CA GLU A 75 -14.30 -13.91 -5.93
C GLU A 75 -13.73 -13.79 -7.35
N GLY A 76 -12.70 -14.59 -7.65
CA GLY A 76 -11.99 -14.58 -8.92
C GLY A 76 -11.03 -13.41 -9.13
N ASN A 77 -11.07 -12.36 -8.29
CA ASN A 77 -10.21 -11.17 -8.38
C ASN A 77 -9.68 -10.77 -6.99
N ASP A 78 -9.28 -11.76 -6.19
CA ASP A 78 -8.93 -11.60 -4.77
C ASP A 78 -7.42 -11.38 -4.56
N ILE A 79 -7.09 -10.80 -3.40
CA ILE A 79 -5.75 -10.82 -2.81
C ILE A 79 -5.83 -11.73 -1.58
N LEU A 80 -5.52 -13.00 -1.77
CA LEU A 80 -5.62 -14.00 -0.71
C LEU A 80 -4.38 -13.93 0.19
N LEU A 81 -4.62 -13.91 1.50
CA LEU A 81 -3.60 -14.10 2.53
C LEU A 81 -3.90 -15.40 3.28
N THR A 82 -2.89 -16.22 3.49
CA THR A 82 -2.96 -17.47 4.26
C THR A 82 -1.82 -17.53 5.27
N GLU A 83 -1.93 -18.41 6.27
CA GLU A 83 -1.03 -18.50 7.44
C GLU A 83 -1.18 -17.34 8.46
N VAL A 84 -2.07 -16.39 8.18
CA VAL A 84 -2.42 -15.26 9.05
C VAL A 84 -3.93 -15.08 9.12
N ASP A 85 -4.40 -14.38 10.16
CA ASP A 85 -5.77 -13.83 10.21
C ASP A 85 -5.85 -12.64 9.25
N ASP A 86 -6.49 -12.85 8.10
CA ASP A 86 -6.46 -11.92 7.00
C ASP A 86 -7.28 -10.64 7.28
N GLU A 87 -8.21 -10.68 8.23
CA GLU A 87 -8.97 -9.51 8.71
C GLU A 87 -8.07 -8.50 9.42
N ASP A 88 -6.99 -8.95 10.05
CA ASP A 88 -5.98 -8.09 10.68
C ASP A 88 -5.13 -7.33 9.65
N PHE A 89 -5.30 -7.57 8.35
CA PHE A 89 -4.53 -6.92 7.29
C PHE A 89 -5.40 -6.12 6.32
N MET A 90 -4.89 -4.95 5.96
CA MET A 90 -5.29 -4.25 4.74
C MET A 90 -4.36 -4.68 3.61
N ARG A 91 -4.90 -4.79 2.40
CA ARG A 91 -4.15 -5.24 1.24
C ARG A 91 -4.68 -4.59 -0.03
N MET A 92 -3.79 -4.38 -1.00
CA MET A 92 -4.16 -3.90 -2.34
C MET A 92 -3.15 -4.37 -3.38
N CYS A 93 -3.59 -4.38 -4.63
CA CYS A 93 -2.75 -4.77 -5.74
C CYS A 93 -3.02 -3.90 -6.97
N SER A 94 -1.95 -3.58 -7.68
CA SER A 94 -1.96 -2.88 -8.96
C SER A 94 -1.05 -3.58 -9.94
N TYR A 95 -1.35 -3.42 -11.22
CA TYR A 95 -0.49 -3.81 -12.33
C TYR A 95 0.11 -2.55 -12.95
N ASP A 96 1.43 -2.44 -12.90
CA ASP A 96 2.19 -1.41 -13.59
C ASP A 96 2.46 -1.93 -15.02
N ARG A 97 1.72 -1.37 -15.98
CA ARG A 97 1.79 -1.78 -17.38
C ARG A 97 3.06 -1.29 -18.06
N THR A 98 3.65 -0.21 -17.56
CA THR A 98 4.89 0.36 -18.12
C THR A 98 6.06 -0.57 -17.88
N GLU A 99 6.15 -1.13 -16.68
CA GLU A 99 7.27 -1.97 -16.23
C GLU A 99 6.92 -3.47 -16.18
N ASP A 100 5.75 -3.85 -16.71
CA ASP A 100 5.22 -5.21 -16.74
C ASP A 100 5.38 -5.96 -15.39
N ARG A 101 4.76 -5.40 -14.34
CA ARG A 101 4.87 -5.92 -12.97
C ARG A 101 3.58 -5.77 -12.17
N PHE A 102 3.31 -6.74 -11.30
CA PHE A 102 2.30 -6.60 -10.25
C PHE A 102 2.95 -6.13 -8.96
N ILE A 103 2.29 -5.21 -8.28
CA ILE A 103 2.73 -4.64 -7.00
C ILE A 103 1.61 -4.90 -5.99
N VAL A 104 1.94 -5.61 -4.92
CA VAL A 104 1.05 -5.91 -3.79
C VAL A 104 1.56 -5.17 -2.57
N LEU A 105 0.68 -4.43 -1.90
CA LEU A 105 0.95 -3.88 -0.58
C LEU A 105 0.09 -4.61 0.44
N VAL A 106 0.71 -5.07 1.53
CA VAL A 106 0.04 -5.69 2.68
C VAL A 106 0.44 -4.92 3.93
N ALA A 107 -0.54 -4.51 4.72
CA ALA A 107 -0.32 -3.66 5.88
C ALA A 107 -1.18 -4.13 7.05
N ARG A 108 -0.56 -4.49 8.17
CA ARG A 108 -1.27 -4.92 9.38
C ARG A 108 -1.98 -3.73 10.03
N ARG A 109 -3.21 -3.97 10.48
CA ARG A 109 -4.06 -2.98 11.16
C ARG A 109 -3.51 -2.61 12.55
N LYS A 110 -3.07 -3.61 13.30
CA LYS A 110 -2.54 -3.46 14.67
C LYS A 110 -1.02 -3.36 14.67
N ALA A 111 -0.48 -2.42 15.47
CA ALA A 111 0.95 -2.11 15.50
C ALA A 111 1.80 -3.08 16.36
N ASN A 112 1.19 -3.73 17.36
CA ASN A 112 1.92 -4.40 18.45
C ASN A 112 1.90 -5.94 18.35
N ARG A 113 1.98 -6.50 17.13
CA ARG A 113 2.13 -7.95 16.96
C ARG A 113 3.49 -8.27 16.40
N ASP A 114 4.04 -9.40 16.85
CA ASP A 114 5.28 -9.94 16.33
C ASP A 114 5.17 -10.21 14.81
N PRO A 115 6.30 -10.21 14.08
CA PRO A 115 6.29 -10.59 12.67
C PRO A 115 5.73 -12.00 12.49
N GLU A 116 4.88 -12.18 11.48
CA GLU A 116 4.25 -13.48 11.19
C GLU A 116 4.61 -13.92 9.77
N ASP A 117 4.71 -15.22 9.53
CA ASP A 117 4.82 -15.76 8.18
C ASP A 117 3.48 -15.59 7.46
N MET A 118 3.51 -15.25 6.18
CA MET A 118 2.30 -15.15 5.37
C MET A 118 2.52 -15.63 3.94
N THR A 119 1.51 -16.28 3.37
CA THR A 119 1.48 -16.59 1.95
C THR A 119 0.47 -15.69 1.25
N ILE A 120 0.94 -14.96 0.25
CA ILE A 120 0.15 -14.02 -0.57
C ILE A 120 -0.13 -14.65 -1.93
N SER A 121 -1.37 -14.58 -2.39
CA SER A 121 -1.77 -15.05 -3.72
C SER A 121 -2.67 -14.03 -4.44
N ILE A 122 -2.39 -13.75 -5.71
CA ILE A 122 -3.18 -12.87 -6.58
C ILE A 122 -3.38 -13.53 -7.95
N PRO A 123 -4.41 -13.16 -8.73
CA PRO A 123 -4.49 -13.53 -10.14
C PRO A 123 -3.25 -13.05 -10.91
N ALA A 124 -2.72 -13.87 -11.81
CA ALA A 124 -1.56 -13.53 -12.64
C ALA A 124 -1.93 -12.64 -13.84
N THR A 125 -3.21 -12.52 -14.17
CA THR A 125 -3.73 -11.60 -15.19
C THR A 125 -4.88 -10.79 -14.63
N ILE A 126 -5.07 -9.58 -15.14
CA ILE A 126 -6.16 -8.68 -14.77
C ILE A 126 -7.50 -9.38 -15.03
N GLN A 127 -8.31 -9.49 -13.98
CA GLN A 127 -9.63 -10.10 -14.03
C GLN A 127 -10.72 -9.03 -14.14
N LYS A 128 -11.89 -9.45 -14.66
CA LYS A 128 -13.09 -8.62 -14.62
C LYS A 128 -13.69 -8.67 -13.22
N GLY A 129 -13.55 -7.59 -12.46
CA GLY A 129 -14.11 -7.46 -11.12
C GLY A 129 -15.51 -6.86 -11.09
N LYS A 130 -16.15 -6.87 -9.91
CA LYS A 130 -17.41 -6.13 -9.67
C LYS A 130 -17.12 -4.63 -9.57
N ARG A 131 -15.96 -4.26 -9.03
CA ARG A 131 -15.53 -2.87 -8.84
C ARG A 131 -14.43 -2.44 -9.83
N TYR A 132 -13.40 -3.27 -10.04
CA TYR A 132 -12.31 -2.98 -10.96
C TYR A 132 -12.49 -3.62 -12.34
N ASN A 133 -11.92 -2.98 -13.37
CA ASN A 133 -11.83 -3.50 -14.74
C ASN A 133 -13.17 -3.88 -15.41
N ARG A 134 -14.26 -3.20 -15.01
CA ARG A 134 -15.64 -3.48 -15.48
C ARG A 134 -15.85 -3.30 -16.98
N ASN A 135 -15.08 -2.43 -17.62
CA ASN A 135 -15.16 -2.13 -19.06
C ASN A 135 -14.31 -3.07 -19.92
N ASN A 136 -13.65 -4.07 -19.32
CA ASN A 136 -12.78 -5.05 -19.98
C ASN A 136 -11.57 -4.48 -20.73
N GLN A 137 -11.20 -3.22 -20.52
CA GLN A 137 -10.12 -2.57 -21.28
C GLN A 137 -8.74 -3.23 -21.08
N PHE A 138 -8.50 -3.79 -19.90
CA PHE A 138 -7.21 -4.37 -19.51
C PHE A 138 -7.28 -5.85 -19.12
N VAL A 139 -8.47 -6.46 -19.18
CA VAL A 139 -8.67 -7.86 -18.79
C VAL A 139 -7.77 -8.79 -19.63
N GLY A 140 -7.12 -9.74 -18.97
CA GLY A 140 -6.18 -10.68 -19.58
C GLY A 140 -4.73 -10.17 -19.69
N LYS A 141 -4.45 -8.90 -19.38
CA LYS A 141 -3.06 -8.40 -19.28
C LYS A 141 -2.39 -8.91 -18.00
N GLY A 142 -1.09 -9.12 -18.04
CA GLY A 142 -0.30 -9.71 -16.95
C GLY A 142 0.56 -10.86 -17.47
N PHE A 143 0.75 -11.88 -16.63
CA PHE A 143 1.62 -13.01 -16.92
C PHE A 143 0.83 -14.25 -17.32
N ALA A 144 1.32 -14.96 -18.31
CA ALA A 144 0.69 -16.20 -18.80
C ALA A 144 0.97 -17.38 -17.85
N GLU A 145 0.13 -18.42 -17.92
CA GLU A 145 0.39 -19.69 -17.23
C GLU A 145 1.75 -20.26 -17.65
N GLY A 146 2.55 -20.74 -16.69
CA GLY A 146 3.90 -21.23 -16.92
C GLY A 146 4.97 -20.14 -17.15
N GLU A 147 4.59 -18.86 -17.19
CA GLU A 147 5.55 -17.77 -17.25
C GLU A 147 6.36 -17.69 -15.96
N LYS A 148 7.66 -17.41 -16.10
CA LYS A 148 8.59 -17.30 -14.99
C LYS A 148 8.82 -15.83 -14.63
N VAL A 149 8.60 -15.50 -13.36
CA VAL A 149 8.71 -14.13 -12.85
C VAL A 149 9.64 -14.08 -11.64
N ARG A 150 10.26 -12.93 -11.40
CA ARG A 150 11.01 -12.67 -10.17
C ARG A 150 10.10 -12.03 -9.14
N VAL A 151 10.27 -12.38 -7.87
CA VAL A 151 9.65 -11.65 -6.77
C VAL A 151 10.69 -10.79 -6.07
N ARG A 152 10.42 -9.49 -5.96
CA ARG A 152 11.14 -8.57 -5.07
C ARG A 152 10.23 -8.20 -3.92
N TRP A 153 10.75 -8.19 -2.71
CA TRP A 153 9.95 -7.87 -1.54
C TRP A 153 10.71 -6.99 -0.56
N THR A 154 9.93 -6.19 0.17
CA THR A 154 10.39 -5.40 1.31
C THR A 154 9.36 -5.55 2.43
N THR A 155 9.81 -5.70 3.67
CA THR A 155 8.96 -5.68 4.86
C THR A 155 9.60 -4.84 5.95
N GLU A 156 8.81 -3.99 6.59
CA GLU A 156 9.30 -2.96 7.51
C GLU A 156 8.27 -2.65 8.59
N ASP A 157 8.78 -2.19 9.73
CA ASP A 157 7.97 -1.58 10.77
C ASP A 157 7.72 -0.11 10.49
N VAL A 158 6.65 0.36 11.12
CA VAL A 158 6.21 1.74 11.01
C VAL A 158 5.97 2.28 12.39
N GLU A 159 6.82 3.20 12.82
CA GLU A 159 6.68 3.85 14.11
C GLU A 159 5.36 4.64 14.14
N ALA A 160 4.56 4.42 15.18
CA ALA A 160 3.16 4.84 15.21
C ALA A 160 2.99 6.37 15.34
N LYS A 161 3.96 7.09 15.91
CA LYS A 161 3.85 8.55 16.17
C LYS A 161 4.45 9.41 15.05
N THR A 162 5.42 8.88 14.32
CA THR A 162 6.25 9.61 13.36
C THR A 162 6.09 9.07 11.95
N GLY A 163 5.63 7.83 11.82
CA GLY A 163 5.57 7.11 10.54
C GLY A 163 6.94 6.70 10.01
N TYR A 164 8.02 6.83 10.80
CA TYR A 164 9.35 6.41 10.38
C TYR A 164 9.42 4.91 10.16
N ARG A 165 10.13 4.54 9.08
CA ARG A 165 10.42 3.15 8.74
C ARG A 165 11.50 2.59 9.63
N GLN A 166 11.28 1.40 10.16
CA GLN A 166 12.20 0.71 11.05
C GLN A 166 12.30 -0.76 10.66
N ASN A 167 13.37 -1.42 11.08
CA ASN A 167 13.56 -2.88 10.92
C ASN A 167 13.31 -3.39 9.49
N MET A 168 13.67 -2.57 8.48
CA MET A 168 13.45 -2.89 7.08
C MET A 168 14.28 -4.11 6.70
N LYS A 169 13.60 -5.10 6.11
CA LYS A 169 14.17 -6.28 5.48
C LYS A 169 13.71 -6.29 4.03
N SER A 170 14.56 -6.76 3.14
CA SER A 170 14.21 -6.91 1.73
C SER A 170 14.91 -8.14 1.16
N GLY A 171 14.39 -8.61 0.04
CA GLY A 171 15.00 -9.71 -0.69
C GLY A 171 14.43 -9.86 -2.08
N GLU A 172 15.01 -10.79 -2.81
CA GLU A 172 14.52 -11.25 -4.09
C GLU A 172 14.56 -12.77 -4.14
N THR A 173 13.70 -13.34 -4.97
CA THR A 173 13.65 -14.79 -5.19
C THR A 173 14.39 -15.17 -6.47
N ASP A 174 14.73 -16.45 -6.58
CA ASP A 174 14.83 -17.09 -7.88
C ASP A 174 13.48 -17.03 -8.62
N LEU A 175 13.47 -17.43 -9.89
CA LEU A 175 12.25 -17.39 -10.69
C LEU A 175 11.18 -18.33 -10.14
N ILE A 176 10.00 -17.77 -9.91
CA ILE A 176 8.79 -18.53 -9.63
C ILE A 176 7.95 -18.63 -10.89
N GLU A 177 7.21 -19.73 -11.01
CA GLU A 177 6.35 -20.00 -12.16
C GLU A 177 4.90 -19.63 -11.82
N VAL A 178 4.21 -18.99 -12.76
CA VAL A 178 2.75 -18.78 -12.68
C VAL A 178 2.05 -20.14 -12.74
N LYS A 179 1.23 -20.42 -11.72
CA LYS A 179 0.50 -21.68 -11.60
C LYS A 179 -0.96 -21.44 -11.28
N ASP A 180 -1.85 -22.18 -11.93
CA ASP A 180 -3.30 -22.09 -11.75
C ASP A 180 -3.84 -20.67 -11.95
N GLY A 181 -3.23 -19.93 -12.88
CA GLY A 181 -3.53 -18.52 -13.17
C GLY A 181 -3.20 -17.57 -12.03
N LYS A 182 -2.33 -17.97 -11.10
CA LYS A 182 -1.99 -17.20 -9.88
C LYS A 182 -0.50 -16.96 -9.71
N LEU A 183 -0.20 -15.83 -9.09
CA LEU A 183 1.10 -15.50 -8.53
C LEU A 183 1.02 -15.73 -7.03
N THR A 184 1.88 -16.62 -6.52
CA THR A 184 1.88 -16.98 -5.09
C THR A 184 3.29 -16.85 -4.53
N PHE A 185 3.42 -16.17 -3.39
CA PHE A 185 4.69 -15.95 -2.72
C PHE A 185 4.53 -16.05 -1.19
N ARG A 186 5.46 -16.76 -0.55
CA ARG A 186 5.53 -16.90 0.91
C ARG A 186 6.58 -15.94 1.47
N LEU A 187 6.13 -14.99 2.28
CA LEU A 187 6.96 -14.03 2.98
C LEU A 187 7.14 -14.48 4.44
N LEU A 188 8.39 -14.72 4.84
CA LEU A 188 8.72 -15.11 6.21
C LEU A 188 8.93 -13.88 7.10
N ALA A 189 8.49 -13.97 8.35
CA ALA A 189 8.63 -12.94 9.38
C ALA A 189 8.25 -11.54 8.84
N ALA A 190 7.04 -11.44 8.27
CA ALA A 190 6.52 -10.19 7.73
C ALA A 190 6.21 -9.21 8.87
N ASN A 191 6.86 -8.05 8.81
CA ASN A 191 6.62 -6.91 9.68
C ASN A 191 5.30 -6.22 9.33
N ARG A 192 5.01 -5.10 10.01
CA ARG A 192 3.74 -4.37 9.88
C ARG A 192 3.38 -3.97 8.44
N LEU A 193 4.35 -3.59 7.61
CA LEU A 193 4.12 -3.19 6.23
C LEU A 193 5.01 -3.98 5.29
N SER A 194 4.43 -4.56 4.25
CA SER A 194 5.14 -5.34 3.23
C SER A 194 4.73 -4.91 1.82
N SER A 195 5.72 -4.81 0.94
CA SER A 195 5.56 -4.62 -0.51
C SER A 195 6.11 -5.85 -1.21
N ILE A 196 5.32 -6.44 -2.11
CA ILE A 196 5.70 -7.59 -2.92
C ILE A 196 5.52 -7.20 -4.38
N VAL A 197 6.57 -7.37 -5.18
CA VAL A 197 6.58 -7.03 -6.61
C VAL A 197 6.86 -8.31 -7.39
N PHE A 198 5.92 -8.71 -8.24
CA PHE A 198 6.12 -9.76 -9.23
C PHE A 198 6.46 -9.09 -10.55
N GLU A 199 7.67 -9.30 -11.06
CA GLU A 199 8.16 -8.63 -12.26
C GLU A 199 8.59 -9.63 -13.34
N SER A 200 8.33 -9.25 -14.58
CA SER A 200 8.87 -9.90 -15.77
C SER A 200 10.40 -9.76 -15.80
N LEU A 201 11.06 -10.66 -16.53
CA LEU A 201 12.51 -10.56 -16.80
C LEU A 201 12.84 -9.85 -18.12
N ARG A 202 11.82 -9.32 -18.80
CA ARG A 202 11.95 -8.74 -20.15
C ARG A 202 12.65 -7.38 -20.13
#